data_AF-A0A972C4E5-F1
#
_entry.id   AF-A0A972C4E5-F1
#
_cell.length_a   1.000
_cell.length_b   1.000
_cell.length_c   1.000
_cell.angle_alpha   90.00
_cell.angle_beta   90.00
_cell.angle_gamma   90.00
#
_symmetry.space_group_name_H-M   'P 1'
#
loop_
_entity.id
_entity.type
_entity.pdbx_description
1 polymer ?
#
loop_
_entity_poly.entity_id
_entity_poly.type
_entity_poly.pdbx_seq_one_letter_code
_entity_poly.pdbx_strand_id
1 'polypeptide(L)'
;MEGVNPMETGQLIKKFTKEGNRKLDKEYSGTRKAIYQLAFEKTREYMRVGDVGLGPDEREILTILIANSMMQSFSLGYGIGKVEGLTNRQIHL
;
A
#
# COMPACT_ATOMS: atom_id res chain seq x y z
N MET A 1 33.80 6.46 -0.22
CA MET A 1 32.36 6.32 0.10
C MET A 1 32.05 4.85 0.01
N GLU A 2 31.85 4.18 1.15
CA GLU A 2 31.40 2.78 1.15
C GLU A 2 30.02 2.72 0.48
N GLY A 3 29.90 1.89 -0.54
CA GLY A 3 28.65 1.65 -1.23
C GLY A 3 27.69 0.95 -0.28
N VAL A 4 26.52 1.55 -0.06
CA VAL A 4 25.44 0.92 0.72
C VAL A 4 25.12 -0.42 0.08
N ASN A 5 25.22 -1.50 0.86
CA ASN A 5 24.96 -2.85 0.38
C ASN A 5 23.47 -2.97 0.00
N PRO A 6 23.12 -3.27 -1.26
CA PRO A 6 21.73 -3.41 -1.69
C PRO A 6 20.92 -4.41 -0.86
N MET A 7 21.59 -5.44 -0.33
CA MET A 7 20.97 -6.44 0.53
C MET A 7 20.55 -5.84 1.88
N GLU A 8 21.34 -4.92 2.44
CA GLU A 8 21.00 -4.19 3.67
C GLU A 8 19.86 -3.19 3.43
N THR A 9 19.88 -2.48 2.30
CA THR A 9 18.79 -1.56 1.90
C THR A 9 17.46 -2.31 1.79
N GLY A 10 17.43 -3.45 1.09
CA GLY A 10 16.21 -4.25 0.93
C GLY A 10 15.67 -4.77 2.28
N GLN A 11 16.56 -5.16 3.20
CA GLN A 11 16.16 -5.57 4.55
C GLN A 11 15.58 -4.42 5.36
N LEU A 12 16.15 -3.22 5.26
CA LEU A 12 15.63 -2.01 5.91
C LEU A 12 14.26 -1.61 5.35
N ILE A 13 14.09 -1.62 4.02
CA ILE A 13 12.80 -1.35 3.37
C ILE A 13 11.76 -2.33 3.92
N LYS A 14 12.06 -3.64 3.90
CA LYS A 14 11.14 -4.67 4.42
C LYS A 14 10.78 -4.47 5.89
N LYS A 15 11.74 -4.07 6.73
CA LYS A 15 11.51 -3.75 8.15
C LYS A 15 10.54 -2.58 8.29
N PHE A 16 10.79 -1.48 7.58
CA PHE A 16 9.94 -0.31 7.66
C PHE A 16 8.59 -0.50 6.95
N THR A 17 8.48 -1.36 5.94
CA THR A 17 7.19 -1.77 5.37
C THR A 17 6.31 -2.48 6.40
N LYS A 18 6.88 -3.38 7.21
CA LYS A 18 6.15 -4.00 8.32
C LYS A 18 5.71 -2.98 9.37
N GLU A 19 6.57 -2.00 9.66
CA GLU A 19 6.22 -0.89 10.55
C GLU A 19 5.06 -0.06 9.97
N GLY A 20 5.15 0.30 8.69
CA GLY A 20 4.13 1.05 7.96
C GLY A 20 2.78 0.34 7.98
N ASN A 21 2.77 -0.99 7.79
CA ASN A 21 1.55 -1.79 7.90
C ASN A 21 0.96 -1.73 9.33
N ARG A 22 1.79 -1.92 10.37
CA ARG A 22 1.34 -1.81 11.77
C ARG A 22 0.77 -0.43 12.09
N LYS A 23 1.41 0.64 11.62
CA LYS A 23 0.92 2.01 11.81
C LYS A 23 -0.36 2.26 11.02
N LEU A 24 -0.43 1.76 9.80
CA LEU A 24 -1.63 1.84 8.99
C LEU A 24 -2.81 1.19 9.73
N ASP A 25 -2.60 0.06 10.41
CA ASP A 25 -3.61 -0.67 11.19
C ASP A 25 -3.95 -0.02 12.56
N LYS A 26 -3.01 0.62 13.24
CA LYS A 26 -3.25 1.11 14.61
C LYS A 26 -3.42 2.62 14.72
N GLU A 27 -2.73 3.36 13.87
CA GLU A 27 -2.52 4.80 14.03
C GLU A 27 -3.16 5.61 12.90
N TYR A 28 -3.25 5.05 11.68
CA TYR A 28 -3.79 5.76 10.51
C TYR A 28 -5.18 5.29 10.10
N SER A 29 -6.11 5.28 11.06
CA SER A 29 -7.51 4.87 10.82
C SER A 29 -8.21 5.72 9.76
N GLY A 30 -7.92 7.03 9.69
CA GLY A 30 -8.41 7.93 8.65
C GLY A 30 -7.94 7.52 7.25
N THR A 31 -6.65 7.20 7.11
CA THR A 31 -6.07 6.69 5.85
C THR A 31 -6.70 5.37 5.44
N ARG A 32 -6.93 4.43 6.38
CA ARG A 32 -7.63 3.17 6.05
C ARG A 32 -9.04 3.41 5.52
N LYS A 33 -9.81 4.29 6.19
CA LYS A 33 -11.16 4.64 5.74
C LYS A 33 -11.15 5.23 4.33
N ALA A 34 -10.22 6.14 4.05
CA ALA A 34 -10.04 6.71 2.72
C ALA A 34 -9.68 5.64 1.67
N ILE A 35 -8.78 4.71 2.00
CA ILE A 35 -8.44 3.58 1.12
C ILE A 35 -9.67 2.73 0.81
N TYR A 36 -10.49 2.38 1.81
CA TYR A 36 -11.72 1.61 1.57
C TYR A 36 -12.73 2.36 0.70
N GLN A 37 -12.88 3.67 0.91
CA GLN A 37 -13.75 4.51 0.06
C GLN A 37 -13.27 4.51 -1.40
N LEU A 38 -11.98 4.74 -1.62
CA LEU A 38 -11.37 4.69 -2.95
C LEU A 38 -11.50 3.31 -3.59
N ALA A 39 -11.29 2.24 -2.82
CA ALA A 39 -11.44 0.87 -3.31
C ALA A 39 -12.88 0.58 -3.73
N PHE A 40 -13.87 1.04 -2.97
CA PHE A 40 -15.28 0.91 -3.34
C PHE A 40 -15.61 1.68 -4.63
N GLU A 41 -15.06 2.89 -4.79
CA GLU A 41 -15.18 3.65 -6.03
C GLU A 41 -14.58 2.90 -7.22
N LYS A 42 -13.40 2.29 -7.05
CA LYS A 42 -12.74 1.48 -8.07
C LYS A 42 -13.53 0.21 -8.41
N THR A 43 -14.18 -0.43 -7.44
CA THR A 43 -15.12 -1.53 -7.72
C THR A 43 -16.27 -1.07 -8.63
N ARG A 44 -16.86 0.10 -8.36
CA ARG A 44 -17.93 0.66 -9.22
C ARG A 44 -17.42 1.04 -10.61
N GLU A 45 -16.20 1.56 -10.70
CA GLU A 45 -15.55 1.87 -11.97
C GLU A 45 -15.30 0.60 -12.79
N TYR A 46 -14.79 -0.46 -12.16
CA TYR A 46 -14.61 -1.77 -12.80
C TYR A 46 -15.92 -2.30 -13.38
N MET A 47 -17.01 -2.27 -12.61
CA MET A 47 -18.32 -2.69 -13.09
C MET A 47 -18.78 -1.89 -14.32
N ARG A 48 -18.56 -0.56 -14.31
CA ARG A 48 -18.94 0.32 -15.41
C ARG A 48 -18.11 0.08 -16.67
N VAL A 49 -16.79 -0.02 -16.52
CA VAL A 49 -15.86 -0.19 -17.64
C VAL A 49 -15.95 -1.58 -18.24
N GLY A 50 -16.12 -2.60 -17.39
CA GLY A 50 -16.27 -3.98 -17.81
C GLY A 50 -17.65 -4.35 -18.32
N ASP A 51 -18.64 -3.46 -18.16
CA ASP A 51 -20.07 -3.76 -18.39
C ASP A 51 -20.51 -5.05 -17.67
N VAL A 52 -20.08 -5.20 -16.41
CA VAL A 52 -20.34 -6.38 -15.58
C VAL A 52 -21.19 -6.05 -14.36
N GLY A 53 -22.20 -6.90 -14.11
CA GLY A 53 -22.95 -6.91 -12.88
C GLY A 53 -22.29 -7.82 -11.85
N LEU A 54 -21.98 -7.28 -10.67
CA LEU A 54 -21.54 -8.06 -9.51
C LEU A 54 -22.66 -8.08 -8.45
N GLY A 55 -22.83 -9.21 -7.77
CA GLY A 55 -23.65 -9.33 -6.57
C GLY A 55 -23.03 -8.59 -5.37
N PRO A 56 -23.77 -8.42 -4.25
CA PRO A 56 -23.25 -7.72 -3.06
C PRO A 56 -21.94 -8.30 -2.52
N ASP A 57 -21.86 -9.61 -2.37
CA ASP A 57 -20.68 -10.30 -1.83
C ASP A 57 -19.46 -10.17 -2.75
N GLU A 58 -19.68 -10.30 -4.07
CA GLU A 58 -18.63 -10.14 -5.08
C GLU A 58 -18.07 -8.71 -5.09
N ARG A 59 -18.94 -7.70 -4.93
CA ARG A 59 -18.51 -6.30 -4.80
C ARG A 59 -17.70 -6.08 -3.54
N GLU A 60 -18.10 -6.68 -2.42
CA GLU A 60 -17.36 -6.58 -1.17
C GLU A 60 -15.98 -7.23 -1.28
N ILE A 61 -15.91 -8.46 -1.82
CA ILE A 61 -14.66 -9.18 -2.05
C ILE A 61 -13.72 -8.36 -2.94
N LEU A 62 -14.21 -7.83 -4.07
CA LEU A 62 -13.39 -7.02 -4.97
C LEU A 62 -12.92 -5.73 -4.29
N THR A 63 -13.79 -5.07 -3.54
CA THR A 63 -13.44 -3.87 -2.77
C THR A 63 -12.34 -4.15 -1.75
N ILE A 64 -12.45 -5.25 -1.00
CA ILE A 64 -11.44 -5.66 -0.03
C ILE A 64 -10.11 -5.96 -0.72
N LEU A 65 -10.14 -6.64 -1.88
CA LEU A 65 -8.93 -6.98 -2.64
C LEU A 65 -8.20 -5.72 -3.13
N ILE A 66 -8.94 -4.75 -3.67
CA ILE A 66 -8.38 -3.47 -4.10
C ILE A 66 -7.84 -2.69 -2.90
N ALA A 67 -8.60 -2.59 -1.81
CA ALA A 67 -8.18 -1.91 -0.59
C ALA A 67 -6.87 -2.51 -0.04
N ASN A 68 -6.79 -3.84 0.09
CA ASN A 68 -5.60 -4.52 0.57
C ASN A 68 -4.38 -4.25 -0.33
N SER A 69 -4.57 -4.21 -1.65
CA SER A 69 -3.50 -3.87 -2.61
C SER A 69 -3.00 -2.43 -2.41
N MET A 70 -3.91 -1.48 -2.17
CA MET A 70 -3.55 -0.10 -1.85
C MET A 70 -2.83 0.02 -0.49
N MET A 71 -3.27 -0.72 0.53
CA MET A 71 -2.62 -0.74 1.85
C MET A 71 -1.20 -1.32 1.79
N GLN A 72 -0.99 -2.36 0.97
CA GLN A 72 0.34 -2.92 0.70
C GLN A 72 1.23 -1.88 0.03
N SER A 73 0.71 -1.18 -0.98
CA SER A 73 1.44 -0.12 -1.69
C SER A 73 1.81 1.05 -0.76
N PHE A 74 0.87 1.49 0.09
CA PHE A 74 1.14 2.49 1.13
C PHE A 74 2.28 2.05 2.05
N SER A 75 2.22 0.82 2.55
CA SER A 75 3.22 0.28 3.48
C SER A 75 4.60 0.17 2.83
N LEU A 76 4.65 -0.24 1.55
CA LEU A 76 5.90 -0.27 0.79
C LEU A 76 6.48 1.14 0.62
N GLY A 77 5.65 2.12 0.22
CA GLY A 77 6.05 3.52 0.08
C GLY A 77 6.56 4.12 1.41
N TYR A 78 5.90 3.82 2.53
CA TYR A 78 6.40 4.17 3.86
C TYR A 78 7.80 3.57 4.11
N GLY A 79 7.98 2.30 3.77
CA GLY A 79 9.26 1.60 3.90
C GLY A 79 10.39 2.28 3.12
N ILE A 80 10.15 2.57 1.84
CA ILE A 80 11.09 3.26 0.96
C ILE A 80 11.43 4.65 1.52
N GLY A 81 10.42 5.48 1.77
CA GLY A 81 10.64 6.87 2.22
C GLY A 81 11.38 6.95 3.56
N LYS A 82 11.20 5.97 4.46
CA LYS A 82 11.99 5.87 5.69
C LYS A 82 13.46 5.60 5.42
N VAL A 83 13.79 4.71 4.49
CA VAL A 83 15.18 4.41 4.16
C VAL A 83 15.81 5.56 3.39
N GLU A 84 15.09 6.20 2.47
CA GLU A 84 15.55 7.42 1.78
C GLU A 84 15.91 8.52 2.78
N GLY A 85 15.04 8.78 3.76
CA GLY A 85 15.30 9.75 4.82
C GLY A 85 16.46 9.38 5.77
N LEU A 86 16.78 8.10 5.93
CA LEU A 86 17.94 7.65 6.73
C LEU A 86 19.26 7.72 5.97
N THR A 87 19.21 7.49 4.66
CA THR A 87 20.41 7.40 3.81
C THR A 87 20.71 8.70 3.07
N ASN A 88 19.78 9.66 3.08
CA ASN A 88 19.79 10.88 2.24
C ASN A 88 20.05 10.56 0.76
N ARG A 89 19.51 9.43 0.29
CA ARG A 89 19.63 8.96 -1.09
C ARG A 89 18.26 8.51 -1.57
N GLN A 90 17.97 8.83 -2.82
CA GLN A 90 16.79 8.32 -3.48
C GLN A 90 16.97 6.83 -3.77
N ILE A 91 15.92 6.05 -3.51
CA ILE A 91 15.91 4.62 -3.81
C ILE A 91 15.18 4.43 -5.13
N HIS A 92 15.89 3.89 -6.11
CA HIS A 92 15.31 3.46 -7.38
C HIS A 92 15.06 1.95 -7.31
N LEU A 93 13.80 1.55 -7.50
CA LEU A 93 13.37 0.15 -7.61
C LEU A 93 13.35 -0.30 -9.07
#